data_AF-A0A525K651-F1
#
_entry.id   AF-A0A525K651-F1
#
_cell.length_a   1.000
_cell.length_b   1.000
_cell.length_c   1.000
_cell.angle_alpha   90.00
_cell.angle_beta   90.00
_cell.angle_gamma   90.00
#
_symmetry.space_group_name_H-M   'P 1'
#
loop_
_entity.id
_entity.type
_entity.pdbx_description
1 polymer ?
#
loop_
_entity_poly.entity_id
_entity_poly.type
_entity_poly.pdbx_seq_one_letter_code
_entity_poly.pdbx_strand_id
1 'polypeptide(L)'
;MLTALGRDCVGALQFLPEGVEPGPAGVVEGTPISDAEIAERLRNLATNPLGMSPGKDFRISIAGAQEKTALLKRRGRWQRPAGSTPTTHIFKPQIGKLPNGLDLSNSVENEYLCLKITEAFGIGFQFRAEGLQPL
;
A
#
# COMPACT_ATOMS: atom_id res chain seq x y z
N MET A 1 -17.44 -5.48 -7.48
CA MET A 1 -16.08 -4.93 -7.24
C MET A 1 -15.38 -5.55 -6.04
N LEU A 2 -16.04 -5.71 -4.88
CA LEU A 2 -15.43 -6.31 -3.68
C LEU A 2 -14.95 -7.77 -3.84
N THR A 3 -15.61 -8.57 -4.67
CA THR A 3 -15.24 -9.98 -4.92
C THR A 3 -13.82 -10.17 -5.49
N ALA A 4 -13.26 -9.14 -6.15
CA ALA A 4 -11.90 -9.16 -6.68
C ALA A 4 -10.88 -8.38 -5.81
N LEU A 5 -11.36 -7.56 -4.87
CA LEU A 5 -10.59 -6.53 -4.17
C LEU A 5 -10.57 -6.70 -2.65
N GLY A 6 -11.43 -7.56 -2.11
CA GLY A 6 -11.71 -7.62 -0.68
C GLY A 6 -10.89 -8.64 0.10
N ARG A 7 -9.86 -9.24 -0.51
CA ARG A 7 -8.98 -10.18 0.20
C ARG A 7 -8.01 -9.49 1.15
N ASP A 8 -7.70 -8.22 0.89
CA ASP A 8 -6.96 -7.32 1.77
C ASP A 8 -7.70 -5.98 1.79
N CYS A 9 -8.61 -5.85 2.76
CA CYS A 9 -9.36 -4.63 3.05
C CYS A 9 -8.78 -3.95 4.29
N VAL A 10 -8.94 -2.63 4.38
CA VAL A 10 -8.65 -1.91 5.63
C VAL A 10 -9.43 -2.52 6.78
N GLY A 11 -8.72 -2.83 7.88
CA GLY A 11 -9.28 -3.50 9.05
C GLY A 11 -9.05 -5.01 9.02
N ALA A 12 -9.99 -5.77 9.57
CA ALA A 12 -9.90 -7.23 9.70
C ALA A 12 -10.93 -7.98 8.82
N LEU A 13 -11.51 -7.31 7.84
CA LEU A 13 -12.52 -7.89 6.96
C LEU A 13 -11.87 -8.53 5.74
N GLN A 14 -12.35 -9.72 5.40
CA GLN A 14 -11.97 -10.45 4.19
C GLN A 14 -13.23 -10.85 3.42
N PHE A 15 -13.29 -10.51 2.14
CA PHE A 15 -14.35 -10.94 1.22
C PHE A 15 -13.81 -12.05 0.32
N LEU A 16 -14.44 -13.22 0.42
CA LEU A 16 -14.13 -14.39 -0.40
C LEU A 16 -15.31 -14.68 -1.34
N PRO A 17 -15.06 -15.26 -2.53
CA PRO A 17 -16.13 -15.81 -3.36
C PRO A 17 -16.91 -16.87 -2.60
N GLU A 18 -18.18 -17.03 -2.94
CA GLU A 18 -19.04 -18.05 -2.36
C GLU A 18 -18.45 -19.46 -2.61
N GLY A 19 -18.43 -20.31 -1.57
CA GLY A 19 -17.84 -21.65 -1.61
C GLY A 19 -16.33 -21.72 -1.42
N VAL A 20 -15.64 -20.60 -1.16
CA VAL A 20 -14.22 -20.56 -0.80
C VAL A 20 -14.08 -20.34 0.71
N GLU A 21 -13.61 -21.36 1.42
CA GLU A 21 -13.31 -21.25 2.85
C GLU A 21 -12.06 -20.37 3.08
N PRO A 22 -12.05 -19.55 4.15
CA PRO A 22 -10.83 -18.88 4.56
C PRO A 22 -9.78 -19.93 4.92
N GLY A 23 -8.56 -19.75 4.41
CA GLY A 23 -7.40 -20.56 4.83
C GLY A 23 -7.16 -20.45 6.34
N PRO A 24 -6.29 -21.31 6.91
CA PRO A 24 -6.04 -21.30 8.35
C PRO A 24 -5.61 -19.91 8.82
N ALA A 25 -6.23 -19.41 9.89
CA ALA A 25 -5.88 -18.12 10.45
C ALA A 25 -4.41 -18.10 10.90
N GLY A 26 -3.69 -17.03 10.54
CA GLY A 26 -2.30 -16.82 10.96
C GLY A 26 -1.23 -17.43 10.06
N VAL A 27 -1.60 -18.09 8.95
CA VAL A 27 -0.61 -18.48 7.93
C VAL A 27 -0.13 -17.22 7.20
N VAL A 28 1.18 -16.99 7.24
CA VAL A 28 1.82 -15.85 6.58
C VAL A 28 2.63 -16.36 5.38
N GLU A 29 2.07 -16.16 4.20
CA GLU A 29 2.67 -16.52 2.92
C GLU A 29 3.00 -15.26 2.13
N GLY A 30 4.19 -15.23 1.54
CA GLY A 30 4.60 -14.12 0.71
C GLY A 30 5.75 -14.50 -0.20
N THR A 31 5.77 -13.89 -1.38
CA THR A 31 6.88 -14.03 -2.32
C THR A 31 7.80 -12.82 -2.18
N PRO A 32 9.12 -12.99 -2.06
CA PRO A 32 10.05 -11.87 -2.06
C PRO A 32 9.81 -10.95 -3.26
N ILE A 33 10.00 -9.65 -3.02
CA ILE A 33 9.98 -8.62 -4.06
C ILE A 33 11.22 -7.76 -3.89
N SER A 34 11.90 -7.50 -5.01
CA SER A 34 13.09 -6.65 -5.06
C SER A 34 12.73 -5.17 -5.06
N ASP A 35 13.65 -4.32 -4.64
CA ASP A 35 13.46 -2.87 -4.69
C ASP A 35 13.22 -2.36 -6.11
N ALA A 36 13.81 -3.00 -7.13
CA ALA A 36 13.57 -2.69 -8.53
C ALA A 36 12.11 -2.95 -8.93
N GLU A 37 11.56 -4.10 -8.54
CA GLU A 37 10.14 -4.43 -8.76
C GLU A 37 9.20 -3.48 -7.98
N ILE A 38 9.57 -3.09 -6.75
CA ILE A 38 8.81 -2.10 -5.98
C ILE A 38 8.82 -0.75 -6.71
N ALA A 39 9.98 -0.28 -7.14
CA ALA A 39 10.12 0.99 -7.84
C ALA A 39 9.33 1.02 -9.15
N GLU A 40 9.32 -0.08 -9.90
CA GLU A 40 8.50 -0.22 -11.11
C GLU A 40 7.00 -0.10 -10.80
N ARG A 41 6.52 -0.79 -9.75
CA ARG A 41 5.13 -0.69 -9.30
C ARG A 41 4.75 0.73 -8.93
N LEU A 42 5.61 1.45 -8.20
CA LEU A 42 5.35 2.84 -7.78
C LEU A 42 5.32 3.79 -8.99
N ARG A 43 6.20 3.61 -9.97
CA ARG A 43 6.15 4.39 -11.23
C ARG A 43 4.85 4.13 -11.99
N ASN A 44 4.42 2.87 -12.07
CA ASN A 44 3.18 2.50 -12.76
C ASN A 44 1.92 3.04 -12.06
N LEU A 45 1.92 3.11 -10.73
CA LEU A 45 0.85 3.75 -9.95
C LEU A 45 0.76 5.26 -10.21
N ALA A 46 1.90 5.94 -10.32
CA ALA A 46 1.93 7.38 -10.62
C ALA A 46 1.43 7.72 -12.03
N THR A 47 1.61 6.81 -13.01
CA THR A 47 1.23 7.03 -14.41
C THR A 47 -0.17 6.55 -14.76
N ASN A 48 -0.71 5.55 -14.05
CA ASN A 48 -2.05 5.00 -14.26
C ASN A 48 -2.90 5.10 -12.98
N PRO A 49 -3.47 6.27 -12.67
CA PRO A 49 -4.17 6.54 -11.41
C PRO A 49 -5.51 5.82 -11.23
N LEU A 50 -5.80 4.78 -12.02
CA LEU A 50 -6.97 3.92 -11.89
C LEU A 50 -6.64 2.43 -12.06
N GLY A 51 -5.36 2.05 -12.11
CA GLY A 51 -4.94 0.64 -12.18
C GLY A 51 -5.54 -0.17 -13.35
N MET A 52 -5.97 0.50 -14.43
CA MET A 52 -6.58 -0.10 -15.62
C MET A 52 -5.53 -0.72 -16.56
N SER A 53 -4.51 -1.39 -16.03
CA SER A 53 -3.70 -2.33 -16.80
C SER A 53 -4.30 -3.75 -16.67
N PRO A 54 -4.60 -4.45 -17.78
CA PRO A 54 -5.07 -5.82 -17.75
C PRO A 54 -3.90 -6.75 -17.43
N GLY A 55 -4.00 -7.52 -16.34
CA GLY A 55 -3.40 -8.86 -16.31
C GLY A 55 -2.57 -9.24 -15.09
N LYS A 56 -1.99 -8.31 -14.34
CA LYS A 56 -1.20 -8.66 -13.15
C LYS A 56 -1.24 -7.49 -12.19
N ASP A 57 -1.92 -7.64 -11.06
CA ASP A 57 -1.39 -7.20 -9.77
C ASP A 57 -2.44 -7.35 -8.67
N PHE A 58 -1.94 -7.74 -7.51
CA PHE A 58 -2.65 -7.76 -6.24
C PHE A 58 -3.31 -6.40 -5.99
N ARG A 59 -4.64 -6.33 -6.08
CA ARG A 59 -5.41 -5.09 -5.89
C ARG A 59 -5.99 -5.07 -4.48
N ILE A 60 -5.54 -4.11 -3.68
CA ILE A 60 -5.92 -3.92 -2.27
C ILE A 60 -7.01 -2.85 -2.21
N SER A 61 -8.05 -3.06 -1.41
CA SER A 61 -9.09 -2.06 -1.20
C SER A 61 -8.71 -1.14 -0.03
N ILE A 62 -7.84 -0.16 -0.30
CA ILE A 62 -7.56 0.93 0.67
C ILE A 62 -8.29 2.19 0.24
N ALA A 63 -9.18 2.67 1.10
CA ALA A 63 -9.90 3.93 0.91
C ALA A 63 -8.96 5.14 0.79
N GLY A 64 -9.44 6.21 0.15
CA GLY A 64 -8.75 7.49 0.01
C GLY A 64 -8.37 7.81 -1.44
N ALA A 65 -8.47 9.09 -1.81
CA ALA A 65 -8.36 9.60 -3.18
C ALA A 65 -6.95 9.52 -3.79
N GLN A 66 -5.91 9.28 -2.98
CA GLN A 66 -4.54 9.09 -3.45
C GLN A 66 -4.28 7.62 -3.76
N GLU A 67 -3.66 7.36 -4.91
CA GLU A 67 -3.17 6.05 -5.30
C GLU A 67 -2.15 5.50 -4.31
N LYS A 68 -2.26 4.20 -3.99
CA LYS A 68 -1.35 3.54 -3.06
C LYS A 68 -1.33 2.04 -3.31
N THR A 69 -0.23 1.42 -2.93
CA THR A 69 -0.11 -0.04 -2.84
C THR A 69 0.29 -0.42 -1.43
N ALA A 70 0.26 -1.70 -1.09
CA ALA A 70 0.75 -2.16 0.21
C ALA A 70 1.50 -3.48 0.06
N LEU A 71 2.49 -3.68 0.94
CA LEU A 71 3.36 -4.86 0.94
C LEU A 71 3.53 -5.40 2.37
N LEU A 72 4.00 -6.63 2.45
CA LEU A 72 4.42 -7.26 3.69
C LEU A 72 5.92 -7.00 3.91
N LYS A 73 6.29 -6.45 5.07
CA LYS A 73 7.68 -6.40 5.54
C LYS A 73 7.84 -7.46 6.63
N ARG A 74 8.55 -8.55 6.32
CA ARG A 74 8.74 -9.66 7.25
C ARG A 74 10.23 -9.98 7.39
N ARG A 75 10.72 -9.98 8.63
CA ARG A 75 12.14 -10.24 8.95
C ARG A 75 13.09 -9.36 8.12
N GLY A 76 12.76 -8.07 8.01
CA GLY A 76 13.54 -7.08 7.26
C GLY A 76 13.45 -7.20 5.73
N ARG A 77 12.61 -8.07 5.17
CA ARG A 77 12.48 -8.26 3.72
C ARG A 77 11.08 -7.89 3.23
N TRP A 78 11.02 -7.24 2.07
CA TRP A 78 9.78 -6.97 1.37
C TRP A 78 9.25 -8.21 0.67
N GLN A 79 7.93 -8.41 0.77
CA GLN A 79 7.22 -9.53 0.16
C GLN A 79 5.87 -9.07 -0.40
N ARG A 80 5.48 -9.66 -1.52
CA ARG A 80 4.09 -9.64 -1.98
C ARG A 80 3.31 -10.66 -1.15
N PRO A 81 2.27 -10.26 -0.41
CA PRO A 81 1.44 -11.20 0.33
C PRO A 81 0.74 -12.19 -0.63
N ALA A 82 0.45 -13.40 -0.14
CA ALA A 82 -0.34 -14.40 -0.83
C ALA A 82 -1.52 -14.87 0.06
N GLY A 83 -2.59 -15.34 -0.59
CA GLY A 83 -3.77 -15.86 0.11
C GLY A 83 -4.46 -14.79 0.97
N SER A 84 -4.59 -15.07 2.26
CA SER A 84 -5.16 -14.21 3.31
C SER A 84 -4.11 -13.41 4.09
N THR A 85 -2.84 -13.43 3.64
CA THR A 85 -1.75 -12.76 4.36
C THR A 85 -1.95 -11.24 4.32
N PRO A 86 -2.04 -10.55 5.48
CA PRO A 86 -2.22 -9.10 5.49
C PRO A 86 -0.94 -8.38 5.09
N THR A 87 -1.10 -7.23 4.46
CA THR A 87 0.01 -6.27 4.29
C THR A 87 0.31 -5.56 5.60
N THR A 88 1.49 -4.94 5.67
CA THR A 88 1.97 -4.25 6.89
C THR A 88 2.35 -2.80 6.64
N HIS A 89 2.62 -2.44 5.38
CA HIS A 89 3.08 -1.12 5.00
C HIS A 89 2.34 -0.66 3.75
N ILE A 90 1.87 0.58 3.80
CA ILE A 90 1.26 1.28 2.67
C ILE A 90 2.34 2.14 2.02
N PHE A 91 2.48 2.01 0.70
CA PHE A 91 3.36 2.81 -0.11
C PHE A 91 2.54 3.84 -0.88
N LYS A 92 2.92 5.10 -0.72
CA LYS A 92 2.29 6.25 -1.36
C LYS A 92 3.29 6.92 -2.30
N PRO A 93 3.06 6.90 -3.62
CA PRO A 93 3.88 7.66 -4.55
C PRO A 93 3.62 9.17 -4.41
N GLN A 94 4.51 9.97 -5.00
CA GLN A 94 4.29 11.40 -5.16
C GLN A 94 3.02 11.63 -6.00
N ILE A 95 2.20 12.60 -5.60
CA ILE A 95 0.95 12.94 -6.30
C ILE A 95 1.26 13.74 -7.58
N GLY A 96 2.26 14.63 -7.53
CA GLY A 96 2.61 15.48 -8.66
C GLY A 96 1.63 16.65 -8.86
N LYS A 97 1.49 17.13 -10.09
CA LYS A 97 0.62 18.27 -10.42
C LYS A 97 -0.77 17.81 -10.80
N LEU A 98 -1.78 18.43 -10.21
CA LEU A 98 -3.18 18.13 -10.48
C LEU A 98 -3.77 19.05 -11.58
N PRO A 99 -4.81 18.61 -12.31
CA PRO A 99 -5.45 19.41 -13.37
C PRO A 99 -6.04 20.75 -12.91
N ASN A 100 -6.34 20.87 -11.61
CA ASN A 100 -6.84 22.11 -11.00
C ASN A 100 -5.74 23.14 -10.70
N GLY A 101 -4.49 22.88 -11.10
CA GLY A 101 -3.35 23.78 -10.92
C GLY A 101 -2.61 23.61 -9.59
N LEU A 102 -3.03 22.68 -8.72
CA LEU A 102 -2.34 22.41 -7.46
C LEU A 102 -1.07 21.60 -7.69
N ASP A 103 0.05 22.06 -7.12
CA ASP A 103 1.34 21.36 -7.15
C ASP A 103 1.57 20.56 -5.87
N LEU A 104 1.53 19.24 -5.99
CA LEU A 104 1.77 18.28 -4.91
C LEU A 104 2.97 17.38 -5.23
N SER A 105 3.96 17.89 -5.97
CA SER A 105 5.19 17.15 -6.28
C SER A 105 5.97 16.71 -5.03
N ASN A 106 5.85 17.45 -3.93
CA ASN A 106 6.50 17.13 -2.65
C ASN A 106 5.52 16.50 -1.63
N SER A 107 4.50 15.78 -2.10
CA SER A 107 3.47 15.21 -1.21
C SER A 107 4.01 14.22 -0.20
N VAL A 108 5.07 13.49 -0.55
CA VAL A 108 5.72 12.51 0.34
C VAL A 108 6.43 13.21 1.49
N GLU A 109 7.23 14.22 1.20
CA GLU A 109 7.95 15.03 2.17
C GLU A 109 6.99 15.80 3.07
N ASN A 110 5.91 16.34 2.49
CA ASN A 110 4.86 17.02 3.23
C ASN A 110 4.18 16.07 4.24
N GLU A 111 3.77 14.87 3.81
CA GLU A 111 3.14 13.90 4.71
C GLU A 111 4.12 13.43 5.79
N TYR A 112 5.38 13.16 5.43
CA TYR A 112 6.44 12.79 6.38
C TYR A 112 6.65 13.88 7.44
N LEU A 113 6.76 15.14 7.01
CA LEU A 113 6.94 16.28 7.91
C LEU A 113 5.74 16.44 8.85
N CYS A 114 4.51 16.38 8.31
CA CYS A 114 3.29 16.46 9.12
C CYS A 114 3.24 15.37 10.19
N LEU A 115 3.58 14.13 9.83
CA LEU A 115 3.63 13.00 10.77
C LEU A 115 4.72 13.20 11.83
N LYS A 116 5.90 13.72 11.46
CA LYS A 116 7.00 14.01 12.39
C LYS A 116 6.69 15.15 13.35
N ILE A 117 6.09 16.23 12.86
CA ILE A 117 5.63 17.35 13.69
C ILE A 117 4.62 16.83 14.71
N THR A 118 3.65 16.03 14.27
CA THR A 118 2.61 15.50 15.14
C THR A 118 3.15 14.52 16.19
N GLU A 119 4.11 13.65 15.81
CA GLU A 119 4.88 12.80 16.73
C GLU A 119 5.59 13.66 17.80
N ALA A 120 6.21 14.77 17.40
CA ALA A 120 6.89 15.69 18.33
C ALA A 120 5.93 16.41 19.30
N PHE A 121 4.66 16.61 18.91
CA PHE A 121 3.61 17.13 19.80
C PHE A 121 2.97 16.07 20.69
N GLY A 122 3.42 14.80 20.62
CA GLY A 122 2.90 13.71 21.45
C GLY A 122 1.49 13.24 21.07
N ILE A 123 1.01 13.65 19.89
CA ILE A 123 -0.27 13.19 19.35
C ILE A 123 -0.04 11.80 18.75
N GLY A 124 -0.59 10.77 19.39
CA GLY A 124 -0.43 9.39 18.96
C GLY A 124 -1.13 9.10 17.63
N PHE A 125 -0.43 8.41 16.73
CA PHE A 125 -1.00 7.85 15.51
C PHE A 125 -0.81 6.34 15.46
N GLN A 126 -1.74 5.66 14.78
CA GLN A 126 -1.63 4.23 14.51
C GLN A 126 -0.63 3.90 13.40
N PHE A 127 -0.20 4.90 12.61
CA PHE A 127 0.73 4.75 11.50
C PHE A 127 2.02 5.51 11.78
N ARG A 128 3.16 4.89 11.49
CA ARG A 128 4.47 5.53 11.59
C ARG A 128 5.04 5.73 10.19
N ALA A 129 5.50 6.93 9.90
CA ALA A 129 6.27 7.17 8.68
C ALA A 129 7.68 6.59 8.83
N GLU A 130 8.02 5.63 7.99
CA GLU A 130 9.38 5.15 7.82
C GLU A 130 9.95 5.76 6.55
N GLY A 131 11.11 6.42 6.65
CA GLY A 131 11.89 6.75 5.46
C GLY A 131 12.44 5.47 4.83
N LEU A 132 12.55 5.43 3.50
CA LEU A 132 13.38 4.43 2.84
C LEU A 132 14.80 4.59 3.39
N GLN A 133 15.36 3.54 3.98
CA GLN A 133 16.77 3.57 4.36
C GLN A 133 17.59 3.71 3.08
N PRO A 134 18.61 4.59 3.06
CA PRO A 134 19.52 4.63 1.92
C PRO A 134 20.18 3.25 1.76
N LEU A 135 20.34 2.86 0.49
CA LEU A 135 21.05 1.64 0.09
C LEU A 135 22.50 1.63 0.60
#